data_AF-A0A6A5UZP5-F1
#
_entry.id   AF-A0A6A5UZP5-F1
#
_cell.length_a   1.000
_cell.length_b   1.000
_cell.length_c   1.000
_cell.angle_alpha   90.00
_cell.angle_beta   90.00
_cell.angle_gamma   90.00
#
_symmetry.space_group_name_H-M   'P 1'
#
loop_
_entity.id
_entity.type
_entity.pdbx_description
1 polymer ?
#
loop_
_entity_poly.entity_id
_entity_poly.type
_entity_poly.pdbx_seq_one_letter_code
_entity_poly.pdbx_strand_id
1 'polypeptide(L)'
;LDKYRTKDIFVKYPSIPNCWSWKARADDIIVFLNGENTNPVSMEHHIVVNNENVTGALVFGMQRFQAGLLVEVSPKLGRLGEVDSAFFIDTIWPIVEEASKVTPAHARIEKSMVLLMSPDKPMIRSGKGTIQRQDTVELYAAEIEHLYVKAETVYSGAEIASVNIKDADAVSKFVVRTISRIEPSLLNKSEDSFFALGLDSLIAVRLIRALRHRLGRPDFELSDNYNNPTADLLTDYFVKYTTGDIKEDVTGETNELRTLLKEYEPVIAQIPKQPGLPVS
;
A
#
# COMPACT_ATOMS: atom_id res chain seq x y z
N LEU A 1 -12.32 -37.40 -1.98
CA LEU A 1 -10.93 -36.95 -1.78
C LEU A 1 -10.98 -35.56 -1.16
N ASP A 2 -10.65 -35.46 0.12
CA ASP A 2 -10.54 -34.18 0.81
C ASP A 2 -9.32 -33.43 0.28
N LYS A 3 -9.57 -32.28 -0.34
CA LYS A 3 -8.53 -31.47 -0.98
C LYS A 3 -7.85 -30.61 0.10
N TYR A 4 -6.59 -30.91 0.41
CA TYR A 4 -5.77 -30.10 1.31
C TYR A 4 -5.10 -28.94 0.53
N ARG A 5 -5.33 -27.69 0.96
CA ARG A 5 -4.71 -26.51 0.34
C ARG A 5 -3.41 -26.17 1.06
N THR A 6 -2.26 -26.47 0.45
CA THR A 6 -0.93 -26.19 1.04
C THR A 6 -0.56 -24.72 1.08
N LYS A 7 -1.27 -23.88 0.31
CA LYS A 7 -0.96 -22.45 0.06
C LYS A 7 0.35 -22.21 -0.68
N ASP A 8 1.00 -23.26 -1.20
CA ASP A 8 2.19 -23.10 -2.04
C ASP A 8 1.82 -22.78 -3.49
N ILE A 9 2.56 -21.84 -4.08
CA ILE A 9 2.45 -21.43 -5.46
C ILE A 9 3.61 -22.04 -6.24
N PHE A 10 3.27 -22.80 -7.28
CA PHE A 10 4.22 -23.44 -8.17
C PHE A 10 4.09 -22.87 -9.58
N VAL A 11 5.21 -22.75 -10.29
CA VAL A 11 5.24 -22.36 -11.70
C VAL A 11 5.77 -23.53 -12.51
N LYS A 12 5.10 -23.83 -13.63
CA LYS A 12 5.52 -24.89 -14.54
C LYS A 12 6.86 -24.52 -15.17
N TYR A 13 7.81 -25.45 -15.20
CA TYR A 13 9.09 -25.22 -15.84
C TYR A 13 8.90 -25.09 -17.36
N PRO A 14 9.37 -24.01 -18.02
CA PRO A 14 9.10 -23.81 -19.45
C PRO A 14 9.69 -24.90 -20.35
N SER A 15 10.85 -25.44 -19.98
CA SER A 15 11.62 -26.38 -20.80
C SER A 15 11.50 -27.85 -20.40
N ILE A 16 10.89 -28.16 -19.24
CA ILE A 16 10.78 -29.53 -18.73
C ILE A 16 9.30 -29.88 -18.53
N PRO A 17 8.72 -30.74 -19.40
CA PRO A 17 7.34 -31.19 -19.25
C PRO A 17 7.10 -31.81 -17.88
N ASN A 18 5.93 -31.53 -17.28
CA ASN A 18 5.49 -32.06 -15.98
C ASN A 18 6.38 -31.71 -14.78
N CYS A 19 7.32 -30.75 -14.91
CA CYS A 19 8.11 -30.25 -13.80
C CYS A 19 7.58 -28.89 -13.32
N TRP A 20 7.61 -28.68 -12.01
CA TRP A 20 7.13 -27.48 -11.35
C TRP A 20 8.19 -26.97 -10.37
N SER A 21 8.46 -25.67 -10.39
CA SER A 21 9.31 -25.02 -9.40
C SER A 21 8.46 -24.30 -8.35
N TRP A 22 8.84 -24.45 -7.09
CA TRP A 22 8.25 -23.67 -6.01
C TRP A 22 8.59 -22.20 -6.21
N LYS A 23 7.61 -21.31 -6.08
CA LYS A 23 7.77 -19.87 -6.37
C LYS A 23 7.52 -18.99 -5.16
N ALA A 24 6.48 -19.29 -4.38
CA ALA A 24 6.06 -18.49 -3.25
C ALA A 24 5.08 -19.28 -2.37
N ARG A 25 4.82 -18.81 -1.15
CA ARG A 25 3.57 -19.15 -0.48
C ARG A 25 2.58 -18.00 -0.63
N ALA A 26 1.30 -18.34 -0.74
CA ALA A 26 0.23 -17.38 -0.92
C ALA A 26 0.07 -16.44 0.28
N ASP A 27 0.40 -16.93 1.49
CA ASP A 27 0.40 -16.15 2.73
C ASP A 27 1.64 -15.25 2.90
N ASP A 28 2.66 -15.38 2.05
CA ASP A 28 3.82 -14.49 2.02
C ASP A 28 3.66 -13.33 1.02
N ILE A 29 2.58 -13.33 0.21
CA ILE A 29 2.30 -12.25 -0.76
C ILE A 29 1.78 -11.01 -0.02
N ILE A 30 2.40 -9.87 -0.31
CA ILE A 30 1.95 -8.56 0.15
C ILE A 30 1.05 -7.96 -0.92
N VAL A 31 -0.19 -7.66 -0.52
CA VAL A 31 -1.17 -6.94 -1.33
C VAL A 31 -1.22 -5.49 -0.85
N PHE A 32 -0.82 -4.56 -1.71
CA PHE A 32 -0.87 -3.12 -1.43
C PHE A 32 -2.29 -2.58 -1.67
N LEU A 33 -2.57 -1.38 -1.17
CA LEU A 33 -3.91 -0.77 -1.27
C LEU A 33 -4.34 -0.51 -2.73
N ASN A 34 -3.37 -0.37 -3.64
CA ASN A 34 -3.64 -0.23 -5.07
C ASN A 34 -3.94 -1.57 -5.78
N GLY A 35 -4.02 -2.68 -5.03
CA GLY A 35 -4.28 -4.03 -5.55
C GLY A 35 -3.07 -4.70 -6.18
N GLU A 36 -1.89 -4.05 -6.17
CA GLU A 36 -0.67 -4.67 -6.66
C GLU A 36 -0.10 -5.66 -5.63
N ASN A 37 0.47 -6.75 -6.14
CA ASN A 37 0.96 -7.86 -5.33
C ASN A 37 2.47 -8.02 -5.49
N THR A 38 3.17 -8.19 -4.39
CA THR A 38 4.61 -8.52 -4.40
C THR A 38 4.91 -9.71 -3.51
N ASN A 39 5.82 -10.57 -3.99
CA ASN A 39 6.48 -11.58 -3.17
C ASN A 39 7.81 -11.01 -2.64
N PRO A 40 7.95 -10.76 -1.33
CA PRO A 40 9.15 -10.15 -0.75
C PRO A 40 10.28 -11.15 -0.46
N VAL A 41 10.02 -12.47 -0.49
CA VAL A 41 10.92 -13.50 0.05
C VAL A 41 12.32 -13.44 -0.57
N SER A 42 12.42 -13.19 -1.88
CA SER A 42 13.71 -13.08 -2.55
C SER A 42 14.52 -11.87 -2.09
N MET A 43 13.86 -10.73 -1.83
CA MET A 43 14.50 -9.52 -1.32
C MET A 43 14.98 -9.71 0.12
N GLU A 44 14.12 -10.27 0.98
CA GLU A 44 14.44 -10.58 2.37
C GLU A 44 15.65 -11.52 2.49
N HIS A 45 15.65 -12.60 1.70
CA HIS A 45 16.75 -13.55 1.68
C HIS A 45 18.05 -12.93 1.20
N HIS A 46 17.99 -12.09 0.15
CA HIS A 46 19.17 -11.38 -0.36
C HIS A 46 19.79 -10.46 0.69
N ILE A 47 18.97 -9.75 1.46
CA ILE A 47 19.46 -8.84 2.52
C ILE A 47 20.17 -9.63 3.64
N VAL A 48 19.60 -10.76 4.08
CA VAL A 48 20.17 -11.59 5.15
C VAL A 48 21.47 -12.27 4.71
N VAL A 49 21.53 -12.82 3.49
CA VAL A 49 22.72 -13.57 3.03
C VAL A 49 23.91 -12.67 2.75
N ASN A 50 23.68 -11.43 2.30
CA ASN A 50 24.75 -10.51 1.96
C ASN A 50 25.21 -9.63 3.13
N ASN A 51 24.66 -9.81 4.34
CA ASN A 51 25.08 -9.06 5.52
C ASN A 51 25.07 -9.90 6.80
N GLU A 52 26.25 -10.23 7.32
CA GLU A 52 26.42 -11.01 8.55
C GLU A 52 25.85 -10.34 9.82
N ASN A 53 25.62 -9.03 9.74
CA ASN A 53 25.07 -8.24 10.82
C ASN A 53 23.54 -8.21 10.84
N VAL A 54 22.89 -8.85 9.86
CA VAL A 54 21.43 -8.97 9.77
C VAL A 54 21.04 -10.43 9.95
N THR A 55 20.30 -10.75 11.01
CA THR A 55 19.82 -12.12 11.31
C THR A 55 18.41 -12.39 10.81
N GLY A 56 17.71 -11.33 10.38
CA GLY A 56 16.36 -11.42 9.82
C GLY A 56 16.01 -10.16 9.05
N ALA A 57 15.32 -10.32 7.93
CA ALA A 57 14.74 -9.23 7.16
C ALA A 57 13.30 -9.59 6.83
N LEU A 58 12.37 -8.65 7.01
CA LEU A 58 10.95 -8.86 6.74
C LEU A 58 10.35 -7.61 6.13
N VAL A 59 9.75 -7.75 4.96
CA VAL A 59 9.05 -6.68 4.27
C VAL A 59 7.62 -6.61 4.77
N PHE A 60 7.15 -5.40 5.07
CA PHE A 60 5.77 -5.13 5.41
C PHE A 60 5.16 -4.13 4.43
N GLY A 61 3.85 -3.92 4.54
CA GLY A 61 3.11 -3.02 3.65
C GLY A 61 1.77 -3.56 3.16
N MET A 62 1.25 -4.62 3.78
CA MET A 62 -0.10 -5.12 3.49
C MET A 62 -1.13 -4.02 3.75
N GLN A 63 -2.01 -3.77 2.79
CA GLN A 63 -3.00 -2.69 2.81
C GLN A 63 -2.37 -1.30 3.04
N ARG A 64 -1.12 -1.11 2.63
CA ARG A 64 -0.44 0.19 2.61
C ARG A 64 -0.12 0.56 1.16
N PHE A 65 0.32 1.78 0.97
CA PHE A 65 0.72 2.30 -0.34
C PHE A 65 2.20 2.09 -0.67
N GLN A 66 2.98 1.74 0.33
CA GLN A 66 4.44 1.69 0.24
C GLN A 66 4.95 0.55 1.11
N ALA A 67 5.91 -0.20 0.58
CA ALA A 67 6.61 -1.22 1.33
C ALA A 67 7.56 -0.61 2.36
N GLY A 68 7.71 -1.30 3.49
CA GLY A 68 8.76 -1.02 4.46
C GLY A 68 9.49 -2.30 4.86
N LEU A 69 10.60 -2.15 5.58
CA LEU A 69 11.49 -3.24 5.93
C LEU A 69 11.78 -3.26 7.43
N LEU A 70 11.45 -4.38 8.09
CA LEU A 70 11.97 -4.73 9.41
C LEU A 70 13.32 -5.44 9.27
N VAL A 71 14.29 -5.02 10.07
CA VAL A 71 15.63 -5.62 10.10
C VAL A 71 15.96 -6.05 11.52
N GLU A 72 16.20 -7.34 11.70
CA GLU A 72 16.72 -7.89 12.95
C GLU A 72 18.25 -7.86 12.91
N VAL A 73 18.84 -7.15 13.86
CA VAL A 73 20.29 -6.98 13.96
C VAL A 73 20.90 -8.14 14.73
N SER A 74 22.06 -8.59 14.27
CA SER A 74 22.83 -9.65 14.92
C SER A 74 23.19 -9.28 16.37
N PRO A 75 22.95 -10.16 17.35
CA PRO A 75 23.37 -9.95 18.74
C PRO A 75 24.88 -9.73 18.91
N LYS A 76 25.69 -10.11 17.90
CA LYS A 76 27.15 -9.93 17.89
C LYS A 76 27.58 -8.46 17.86
N LEU A 77 26.71 -7.56 17.40
CA LEU A 77 26.98 -6.13 17.29
C LEU A 77 26.79 -5.35 18.60
N GLY A 78 26.39 -6.03 19.68
CA GLY A 78 26.01 -5.39 20.95
C GLY A 78 24.53 -5.01 20.99
N ARG A 79 24.10 -4.35 22.06
CA ARG A 79 22.70 -3.91 22.20
C ARG A 79 22.48 -2.71 21.28
N LEU A 80 21.34 -2.65 20.58
CA LEU A 80 20.92 -1.52 19.71
C LEU A 80 20.89 -0.13 20.39
N GLY A 81 21.16 -0.03 21.70
CA GLY A 81 21.43 1.23 22.39
C GLY A 81 22.84 1.79 22.23
N GLU A 82 23.80 0.97 21.76
CA GLU A 82 25.19 1.36 21.47
C GLU A 82 25.46 1.52 19.96
N VAL A 83 24.56 0.99 19.12
CA VAL A 83 24.65 1.08 17.66
C VAL A 83 23.80 2.27 17.21
N ASP A 84 24.43 3.27 16.61
CA ASP A 84 23.71 4.35 15.95
C ASP A 84 22.84 3.76 14.83
N SER A 85 21.51 3.80 15.04
CA SER A 85 20.54 3.22 14.13
C SER A 85 20.62 3.83 12.73
N ALA A 86 20.94 5.13 12.64
CA ALA A 86 21.10 5.80 11.35
C ALA A 86 22.36 5.27 10.64
N PHE A 87 23.48 5.16 11.36
CA PHE A 87 24.71 4.60 10.82
C PHE A 87 24.55 3.15 10.36
N PHE A 88 23.81 2.33 11.13
CA PHE A 88 23.55 0.95 10.74
C PHE A 88 22.67 0.86 9.49
N ILE A 89 21.61 1.66 9.42
CA ILE A 89 20.77 1.76 8.22
C ILE A 89 21.62 2.21 7.01
N ASP A 90 22.50 3.19 7.18
CA ASP A 90 23.42 3.65 6.14
C ASP A 90 24.34 2.52 5.65
N THR A 91 24.81 1.69 6.57
CA THR A 91 25.71 0.55 6.28
C THR A 91 25.00 -0.54 5.48
N ILE A 92 23.76 -0.88 5.83
CA ILE A 92 23.00 -1.93 5.12
C ILE A 92 22.30 -1.42 3.85
N TRP A 93 22.12 -0.10 3.72
CA TRP A 93 21.34 0.51 2.65
C TRP A 93 21.74 0.08 1.23
N PRO A 94 23.03 -0.02 0.87
CA PRO A 94 23.42 -0.46 -0.49
C PRO A 94 22.85 -1.84 -0.86
N ILE A 95 22.81 -2.77 0.10
CA ILE A 95 22.28 -4.13 -0.10
C ILE A 95 20.76 -4.11 -0.24
N VAL A 96 20.08 -3.29 0.58
CA VAL A 96 18.64 -3.10 0.50
C VAL A 96 18.26 -2.48 -0.85
N GLU A 97 19.01 -1.47 -1.30
CA GLU A 97 18.78 -0.80 -2.58
C GLU A 97 19.01 -1.76 -3.76
N GLU A 98 20.07 -2.58 -3.72
CA GLU A 98 20.32 -3.61 -4.72
C GLU A 98 19.16 -4.61 -4.81
N ALA A 99 18.73 -5.16 -3.67
CA ALA A 99 17.60 -6.08 -3.61
C ALA A 99 16.29 -5.41 -4.06
N SER A 100 16.13 -4.12 -3.79
CA SER A 100 14.95 -3.35 -4.18
C SER A 100 14.90 -3.05 -5.68
N LYS A 101 16.03 -2.97 -6.40
CA LYS A 101 16.07 -2.65 -7.85
C LYS A 101 15.36 -3.68 -8.71
N VAL A 102 15.35 -4.94 -8.29
CA VAL A 102 14.69 -6.06 -9.00
C VAL A 102 13.20 -6.21 -8.65
N THR A 103 12.67 -5.34 -7.78
CA THR A 103 11.25 -5.34 -7.39
C THR A 103 10.44 -4.29 -8.16
N PRO A 104 9.12 -4.49 -8.33
CA PRO A 104 8.22 -3.49 -8.89
C PRO A 104 8.29 -2.17 -8.11
N ALA A 105 7.97 -1.05 -8.78
CA ALA A 105 8.10 0.29 -8.19
C ALA A 105 7.36 0.45 -6.85
N HIS A 106 6.17 -0.14 -6.71
CA HIS A 106 5.36 -0.10 -5.48
C HIS A 106 5.98 -0.85 -4.29
N ALA A 107 6.84 -1.84 -4.56
CA ALA A 107 7.50 -2.65 -3.55
C ALA A 107 8.92 -2.19 -3.23
N ARG A 108 9.37 -1.10 -3.87
CA ARG A 108 10.68 -0.54 -3.58
C ARG A 108 10.70 0.02 -2.17
N ILE A 109 11.73 -0.36 -1.42
CA ILE A 109 11.94 0.12 -0.05
C ILE A 109 12.59 1.49 -0.14
N GLU A 110 12.05 2.46 0.60
CA GLU A 110 12.75 3.72 0.85
C GLU A 110 13.54 3.65 2.14
N LYS A 111 14.64 4.41 2.21
CA LYS A 111 15.54 4.41 3.39
C LYS A 111 14.84 4.87 4.65
N SER A 112 13.91 5.81 4.52
CA SER A 112 13.02 6.30 5.58
C SER A 112 12.02 5.24 6.06
N MET A 113 11.82 4.16 5.32
CA MET A 113 10.89 3.06 5.61
C MET A 113 11.60 1.80 6.14
N VAL A 114 12.86 1.93 6.56
CA VAL A 114 13.62 0.86 7.23
C VAL A 114 13.50 1.04 8.74
N LEU A 115 13.07 -0.02 9.43
CA LEU A 115 12.93 -0.07 10.87
C LEU A 115 13.81 -1.18 11.45
N LEU A 116 14.68 -0.81 12.39
CA LEU A 116 15.48 -1.78 13.13
C LEU A 116 14.67 -2.34 14.30
N MET A 117 14.73 -3.65 14.47
CA MET A 117 14.03 -4.36 15.54
C MET A 117 14.76 -4.20 16.87
N SER A 118 14.00 -4.09 17.97
CA SER A 118 14.58 -4.12 19.31
C SER A 118 15.16 -5.50 19.62
N PRO A 119 16.33 -5.61 20.28
CA PRO A 119 16.90 -6.89 20.69
C PRO A 119 15.98 -7.68 21.62
N ASP A 120 15.13 -6.98 22.38
CA ASP A 120 14.19 -7.59 23.33
C ASP A 120 12.89 -8.06 22.64
N LYS A 121 12.70 -7.72 21.36
CA LYS A 121 11.55 -8.11 20.53
C LYS A 121 12.02 -8.70 19.19
N PRO A 122 12.72 -9.85 19.16
CA PRO A 122 13.18 -10.44 17.91
C PRO A 122 12.00 -10.92 17.04
N MET A 123 12.27 -11.24 15.78
CA MET A 123 11.29 -11.85 14.88
C MET A 123 10.78 -13.17 15.46
N ILE A 124 9.47 -13.36 15.39
CA ILE A 124 8.81 -14.58 15.83
C ILE A 124 9.14 -15.67 14.82
N ARG A 125 9.62 -16.81 15.30
CA ARG A 125 10.04 -17.94 14.47
C ARG A 125 9.32 -19.21 14.90
N SER A 126 8.96 -20.05 13.93
CA SER A 126 8.41 -21.38 14.19
C SER A 126 9.46 -22.30 14.82
N GLY A 127 9.06 -23.48 15.29
CA GLY A 127 9.99 -24.52 15.78
C GLY A 127 11.02 -25.00 14.75
N LYS A 128 10.88 -24.64 13.46
CA LYS A 128 11.85 -24.89 12.39
C LYS A 128 12.76 -23.71 12.08
N GLY A 129 12.64 -22.60 12.83
CA GLY A 129 13.44 -21.38 12.65
C GLY A 129 12.95 -20.44 11.54
N THR A 130 11.88 -20.78 10.81
CA THR A 130 11.26 -19.88 9.82
C THR A 130 10.54 -18.72 10.48
N ILE A 131 10.74 -17.51 9.97
CA ILE A 131 10.07 -16.29 10.44
C ILE A 131 8.56 -16.40 10.19
N GLN A 132 7.77 -16.13 11.22
CA GLN A 132 6.31 -16.05 11.15
C GLN A 132 5.93 -14.60 10.83
N ARG A 133 5.66 -14.32 9.55
CA ARG A 133 5.46 -12.95 9.05
C ARG A 133 4.33 -12.22 9.77
N GLN A 134 3.16 -12.84 9.81
CA GLN A 134 1.96 -12.22 10.39
C GLN A 134 2.19 -11.87 11.86
N ASP A 135 2.65 -12.82 12.66
CA ASP A 135 2.93 -12.61 14.08
C ASP A 135 4.01 -11.56 14.31
N THR A 136 5.06 -11.52 13.48
CA THR A 136 6.14 -10.53 13.58
C THR A 136 5.66 -9.12 13.22
N VAL A 137 4.82 -8.97 12.20
CA VAL A 137 4.22 -7.68 11.82
C VAL A 137 3.28 -7.20 12.92
N GLU A 138 2.49 -8.09 13.52
CA GLU A 138 1.60 -7.77 14.63
C GLU A 138 2.38 -7.32 15.89
N LEU A 139 3.50 -7.99 16.20
CA LEU A 139 4.40 -7.61 17.30
C LEU A 139 4.95 -6.17 17.16
N TYR A 140 5.12 -5.68 15.93
CA TYR A 140 5.66 -4.37 15.59
C TYR A 140 4.62 -3.39 15.04
N ALA A 141 3.33 -3.69 15.18
CA ALA A 141 2.26 -2.92 14.54
C ALA A 141 2.29 -1.44 14.93
N ALA A 142 2.58 -1.13 16.20
CA ALA A 142 2.65 0.25 16.69
C ALA A 142 3.82 1.03 16.10
N GLU A 143 5.01 0.43 16.04
CA GLU A 143 6.20 1.06 15.47
C GLU A 143 6.09 1.23 13.95
N ILE A 144 5.49 0.26 13.26
CA ILE A 144 5.17 0.33 11.83
C ILE A 144 4.19 1.47 11.55
N GLU A 145 3.11 1.59 12.33
CA GLU A 145 2.14 2.67 12.18
C GLU A 145 2.80 4.04 12.36
N HIS A 146 3.61 4.20 13.41
CA HIS A 146 4.34 5.43 13.66
C HIS A 146 5.30 5.79 12.52
N LEU A 147 5.93 4.79 11.89
CA LEU A 147 6.79 5.01 10.72
C LEU A 147 6.00 5.54 9.52
N TYR A 148 4.81 4.99 9.24
CA TYR A 148 3.95 5.48 8.17
C TYR A 148 3.50 6.92 8.40
N VAL A 149 3.05 7.25 9.62
CA VAL A 149 2.64 8.61 10.01
C VAL A 149 3.80 9.60 9.86
N LYS A 150 5.02 9.20 10.27
CA LYS A 150 6.22 10.03 10.10
C LYS A 150 6.52 10.27 8.63
N ALA A 151 6.49 9.23 7.81
CA ALA A 151 6.72 9.34 6.38
C ALA A 151 5.68 10.26 5.73
N GLU A 152 4.40 10.12 6.08
CA GLU A 152 3.31 11.00 5.64
C GLU A 152 3.55 12.47 5.97
N THR A 153 4.01 12.75 7.19
CA THR A 153 4.32 14.11 7.64
C THR A 153 5.41 14.74 6.76
N VAL A 154 6.46 13.97 6.41
CA VAL A 154 7.56 14.42 5.54
C VAL A 154 7.09 14.70 4.11
N TYR A 155 6.32 13.81 3.47
CA TYR A 155 5.78 14.06 2.12
C TYR A 155 4.77 15.21 2.10
N SER A 156 4.05 15.43 3.20
CA SER A 156 3.11 16.54 3.28
C SER A 156 3.83 17.90 3.29
N GLY A 157 5.13 17.96 3.62
CA GLY A 157 5.87 19.22 3.74
C GLY A 157 5.24 20.10 4.82
N ALA A 158 5.37 19.71 6.08
CA ALA A 158 4.98 20.54 7.22
C ALA A 158 5.93 21.77 7.28
N GLU A 159 5.50 22.97 6.91
CA GLU A 159 4.67 23.84 7.74
C GLU A 159 3.30 23.24 8.12
N ILE A 160 3.17 23.00 9.42
CA ILE A 160 1.93 22.68 10.14
C ILE A 160 1.11 23.98 10.26
N ALA A 161 0.64 24.53 9.14
CA ALA A 161 -0.53 25.39 9.21
C ALA A 161 -1.73 24.45 9.18
N SER A 162 -2.37 24.23 10.33
CA SER A 162 -3.68 23.57 10.38
C SER A 162 -4.60 24.31 9.43
N VAL A 163 -5.05 23.65 8.36
CA VAL A 163 -6.05 24.23 7.46
C VAL A 163 -7.29 24.50 8.30
N ASN A 164 -7.83 25.72 8.23
CA ASN A 164 -9.13 25.97 8.85
C ASN A 164 -10.19 25.21 8.05
N ILE A 165 -10.51 24.00 8.49
CA ILE A 165 -11.38 23.06 7.75
C ILE A 165 -12.85 23.52 7.72
N LYS A 166 -13.19 24.59 8.45
CA LYS A 166 -14.50 25.26 8.40
C LYS A 166 -14.56 26.39 7.37
N ASP A 167 -13.44 26.74 6.77
CA ASP A 167 -13.32 27.76 5.75
C ASP A 167 -13.16 27.08 4.38
N ALA A 168 -14.22 27.14 3.57
CA ALA A 168 -14.25 26.51 2.26
C ALA A 168 -13.15 27.05 1.32
N ASP A 169 -12.79 28.33 1.43
CA ASP A 169 -11.71 28.93 0.65
C ASP A 169 -10.34 28.41 1.11
N ALA A 170 -10.14 28.21 2.42
CA ALA A 170 -8.93 27.60 2.95
C ALA A 170 -8.78 26.13 2.52
N VAL A 171 -9.87 25.35 2.53
CA VAL A 171 -9.89 23.97 2.06
C VAL A 171 -9.61 23.91 0.55
N SER A 172 -10.28 24.75 -0.25
CA SER A 172 -10.07 24.82 -1.71
C SER A 172 -8.62 25.12 -2.05
N LYS A 173 -8.05 26.17 -1.45
CA LYS A 173 -6.64 26.55 -1.65
C LYS A 173 -5.69 25.42 -1.26
N PHE A 174 -6.02 24.65 -0.23
CA PHE A 174 -5.22 23.52 0.20
C PHE A 174 -5.31 22.33 -0.77
N VAL A 175 -6.52 21.97 -1.23
CA VAL A 175 -6.74 20.92 -2.22
C VAL A 175 -6.01 21.26 -3.53
N VAL A 176 -6.22 22.46 -4.06
CA VAL A 176 -5.57 22.94 -5.29
C VAL A 176 -4.05 22.95 -5.15
N ARG A 177 -3.51 23.46 -4.03
CA ARG A 177 -2.06 23.43 -3.77
C ARG A 177 -1.50 22.00 -3.71
N THR A 178 -2.26 21.10 -3.10
CA THR A 178 -1.87 19.68 -2.97
C THR A 178 -1.83 19.00 -4.33
N ILE A 179 -2.87 19.19 -5.14
CA ILE A 179 -2.92 18.69 -6.52
C ILE A 179 -1.78 19.29 -7.34
N SER A 180 -1.59 20.61 -7.29
CA SER A 180 -0.53 21.31 -8.01
C SER A 180 0.86 20.77 -7.69
N ARG A 181 1.12 20.37 -6.44
CA ARG A 181 2.41 19.82 -6.03
C ARG A 181 2.61 18.37 -6.48
N ILE A 182 1.54 17.59 -6.56
CA ILE A 182 1.60 16.16 -6.87
C ILE A 182 1.57 15.93 -8.38
N GLU A 183 0.58 16.52 -9.04
CA GLU A 183 0.36 16.43 -10.48
C GLU A 183 -0.30 17.73 -10.98
N PRO A 184 0.50 18.73 -11.41
CA PRO A 184 -0.03 20.00 -11.90
C PRO A 184 -1.00 19.85 -13.06
N SER A 185 -0.86 18.80 -13.88
CA SER A 185 -1.69 18.61 -15.07
C SER A 185 -3.17 18.37 -14.75
N LEU A 186 -3.48 17.89 -13.54
CA LEU A 186 -4.85 17.70 -13.05
C LEU A 186 -5.62 19.01 -12.80
N LEU A 187 -4.94 20.18 -12.86
CA LEU A 187 -5.55 21.50 -12.69
C LEU A 187 -5.76 22.23 -14.03
N ASN A 188 -5.38 21.64 -15.16
CA ASN A 188 -5.30 22.36 -16.43
C ASN A 188 -6.66 22.69 -17.06
N LYS A 189 -7.77 22.12 -16.57
CA LYS A 189 -9.15 22.41 -17.00
C LYS A 189 -10.13 22.14 -15.86
N SER A 190 -10.98 23.10 -15.51
CA SER A 190 -11.89 22.97 -14.36
C SER A 190 -13.07 22.01 -14.57
N GLU A 191 -13.34 21.59 -15.80
CA GLU A 191 -14.47 20.72 -16.16
C GLU A 191 -14.07 19.27 -16.44
N ASP A 192 -12.79 19.00 -16.69
CA ASP A 192 -12.31 17.64 -16.98
C ASP A 192 -12.08 16.88 -15.66
N SER A 193 -12.64 15.67 -15.56
CA SER A 193 -12.36 14.77 -14.44
C SER A 193 -10.85 14.48 -14.34
N PHE A 194 -10.34 14.26 -13.13
CA PHE A 194 -8.96 13.85 -12.91
C PHE A 194 -8.60 12.62 -13.76
N PHE A 195 -9.53 11.69 -13.95
CA PHE A 195 -9.35 10.53 -14.82
C PHE A 195 -9.09 10.93 -16.29
N ALA A 196 -9.89 11.86 -16.83
CA ALA A 196 -9.68 12.39 -18.18
C ALA A 196 -8.34 13.13 -18.32
N LEU A 197 -7.83 13.69 -17.21
CA LEU A 197 -6.54 14.36 -17.13
C LEU A 197 -5.37 13.42 -16.80
N GLY A 198 -5.59 12.11 -16.77
CA GLY A 198 -4.52 11.11 -16.60
C GLY A 198 -4.26 10.68 -15.16
N LEU A 199 -5.22 10.87 -14.25
CA LEU A 199 -5.15 10.30 -12.91
C LEU A 199 -5.11 8.77 -12.98
N ASP A 200 -3.94 8.21 -12.66
CA ASP A 200 -3.77 6.80 -12.39
C ASP A 200 -3.90 6.49 -10.88
N SER A 201 -3.85 5.21 -10.53
CA SER A 201 -3.91 4.79 -9.14
C SER A 201 -2.78 5.40 -8.31
N LEU A 202 -1.58 5.57 -8.87
CA LEU A 202 -0.44 6.12 -8.14
C LEU A 202 -0.65 7.59 -7.76
N ILE A 203 -1.17 8.41 -8.67
CA ILE A 203 -1.48 9.82 -8.40
C ILE A 203 -2.64 9.93 -7.42
N ALA A 204 -3.69 9.12 -7.57
CA ALA A 204 -4.82 9.07 -6.64
C ALA A 204 -4.36 8.75 -5.21
N VAL A 205 -3.46 7.78 -5.08
CA VAL A 205 -2.85 7.41 -3.80
C VAL A 205 -2.08 8.57 -3.16
N ARG A 206 -1.28 9.31 -3.94
CA ARG A 206 -0.53 10.47 -3.45
C ARG A 206 -1.47 11.57 -2.96
N LEU A 207 -2.57 11.80 -3.67
CA LEU A 207 -3.60 12.77 -3.28
C LEU A 207 -4.25 12.35 -1.96
N ILE A 208 -4.72 11.10 -1.84
CA ILE A 208 -5.34 10.57 -0.61
C ILE A 208 -4.41 10.75 0.59
N ARG A 209 -3.15 10.36 0.44
CA ARG A 209 -2.13 10.49 1.49
C ARG A 209 -1.95 11.93 1.95
N ALA A 210 -1.93 12.88 1.01
CA ALA A 210 -1.74 14.30 1.32
C ALA A 210 -2.99 14.95 1.93
N LEU A 211 -4.19 14.50 1.57
CA LEU A 211 -5.46 15.08 2.00
C LEU A 211 -5.94 14.54 3.36
N ARG A 212 -5.80 13.22 3.63
CA ARG A 212 -6.27 12.53 4.85
C ARG A 212 -5.94 13.26 6.15
N HIS A 213 -4.65 13.57 6.36
CA HIS A 213 -4.17 14.09 7.62
C HIS A 213 -4.42 15.59 7.81
N ARG A 214 -4.40 16.36 6.72
CA ARG A 214 -4.50 17.83 6.80
C ARG A 214 -5.94 18.33 6.84
N LEU A 215 -6.89 17.53 6.36
CA LEU A 215 -8.31 17.83 6.39
C LEU A 215 -9.07 17.02 7.46
N GLY A 216 -8.34 16.35 8.36
CA GLY A 216 -8.94 15.71 9.53
C GLY A 216 -9.85 14.51 9.21
N ARG A 217 -9.62 13.85 8.09
CA ARG A 217 -10.41 12.69 7.63
C ARG A 217 -9.51 11.48 7.38
N PRO A 218 -9.16 10.72 8.44
CA PRO A 218 -8.26 9.57 8.32
C PRO A 218 -8.85 8.42 7.50
N ASP A 219 -10.18 8.36 7.35
CA ASP A 219 -10.96 7.38 6.59
C ASP A 219 -11.09 7.69 5.09
N PHE A 220 -10.56 8.80 4.56
CA PHE A 220 -10.75 9.17 3.14
C PHE A 220 -10.20 8.11 2.18
N GLU A 221 -11.03 7.40 1.42
CA GLU A 221 -10.61 6.24 0.61
C GLU A 221 -10.37 6.56 -0.86
N LEU A 222 -9.91 5.55 -1.60
CA LEU A 222 -9.72 5.64 -3.04
C LEU A 222 -11.05 5.83 -3.79
N SER A 223 -12.11 5.17 -3.33
CA SER A 223 -13.48 5.38 -3.79
C SER A 223 -13.90 6.84 -3.65
N ASP A 224 -13.65 7.46 -2.50
CA ASP A 224 -13.98 8.86 -2.26
C ASP A 224 -13.24 9.80 -3.23
N ASN A 225 -11.97 9.53 -3.51
CA ASN A 225 -11.21 10.32 -4.48
C ASN A 225 -11.74 10.14 -5.91
N TYR A 226 -12.18 8.94 -6.30
CA TYR A 226 -12.78 8.69 -7.62
C TYR A 226 -14.18 9.26 -7.75
N ASN A 227 -14.97 9.25 -6.67
CA ASN A 227 -16.33 9.81 -6.61
C ASN A 227 -16.33 11.35 -6.57
N ASN A 228 -15.17 11.97 -6.30
CA ASN A 228 -14.98 13.42 -6.31
C ASN A 228 -13.85 13.81 -7.29
N PRO A 229 -14.07 13.64 -8.61
CA PRO A 229 -12.99 13.68 -9.59
C PRO A 229 -12.55 15.09 -10.02
N THR A 230 -12.84 16.14 -9.26
CA THR A 230 -12.36 17.51 -9.52
C THR A 230 -11.96 18.19 -8.22
N ALA A 231 -11.16 19.26 -8.30
CA ALA A 231 -10.72 20.01 -7.13
C ALA A 231 -11.89 20.63 -6.36
N ASP A 232 -12.93 21.07 -7.08
CA ASP A 232 -14.15 21.64 -6.50
C ASP A 232 -14.96 20.57 -5.78
N LEU A 233 -15.13 19.38 -6.39
CA LEU A 233 -15.85 18.27 -5.74
C LEU A 233 -15.13 17.75 -4.50
N LEU A 234 -13.79 17.65 -4.54
CA LEU A 234 -12.99 17.32 -3.34
C LEU A 234 -13.16 18.39 -2.26
N THR A 235 -13.14 19.67 -2.64
CA THR A 235 -13.34 20.78 -1.69
C THR A 235 -14.71 20.65 -1.01
N ASP A 236 -15.76 20.49 -1.80
CA ASP A 236 -17.13 20.32 -1.32
C ASP A 236 -17.26 19.10 -0.41
N TYR A 237 -16.61 17.99 -0.78
CA TYR A 237 -16.58 16.76 0.00
C TYR A 237 -15.98 16.98 1.40
N PHE A 238 -14.81 17.59 1.48
CA PHE A 238 -14.17 17.85 2.78
C PHE A 238 -14.89 18.91 3.61
N VAL A 239 -15.49 19.92 2.98
CA VAL A 239 -16.32 20.93 3.68
C VAL A 239 -17.61 20.31 4.25
N LYS A 240 -18.30 19.46 3.48
CA LYS A 240 -19.51 18.75 3.96
C LYS A 240 -19.20 17.79 5.11
N TYR A 241 -18.02 17.15 5.05
CA TYR A 241 -17.57 16.27 6.13
C TYR A 241 -17.38 17.04 7.44
N THR A 242 -16.81 18.25 7.37
CA THR A 242 -16.52 19.05 8.56
C THR A 242 -17.71 19.81 9.12
N THR A 243 -18.74 20.11 8.33
CA THR A 243 -20.01 20.63 8.84
C THR A 243 -20.91 19.55 9.46
N GLY A 244 -20.54 18.27 9.34
CA GLY A 244 -21.34 17.14 9.83
C GLY A 244 -22.55 16.81 8.93
N ASP A 245 -22.56 17.32 7.69
CA ASP A 245 -23.64 17.11 6.72
C ASP A 245 -23.47 15.83 5.89
N ILE A 246 -22.34 15.14 6.00
CA ILE A 246 -22.21 13.78 5.46
C ILE A 246 -22.97 12.83 6.38
N LYS A 247 -24.27 12.73 6.14
CA LYS A 247 -24.97 11.46 6.38
C LYS A 247 -24.27 10.43 5.51
N GLU A 248 -23.90 9.29 6.08
CA GLU A 248 -23.54 8.10 5.33
C GLU A 248 -24.64 7.84 4.29
N ASP A 249 -24.44 8.31 3.06
CA ASP A 249 -25.29 7.97 1.93
C ASP A 249 -24.77 6.65 1.37
N VAL A 250 -25.07 5.57 2.09
CA VAL A 250 -24.89 4.18 1.63
C VAL A 250 -25.80 3.88 0.42
N THR A 251 -26.55 4.87 -0.11
CA THR A 251 -27.53 4.66 -1.18
C THR A 251 -27.17 5.26 -2.54
N GLY A 252 -26.14 6.12 -2.65
CA GLY A 252 -25.72 6.73 -3.92
C GLY A 252 -25.15 5.73 -4.94
N GLU A 253 -24.15 4.94 -4.53
CA GLU A 253 -23.51 3.93 -5.41
C GLU A 253 -24.50 2.85 -5.86
N THR A 254 -25.56 2.58 -5.08
CA THR A 254 -26.55 1.57 -5.47
C THR A 254 -27.45 2.02 -6.61
N ASN A 255 -27.71 3.31 -6.80
CA ASN A 255 -28.64 3.77 -7.83
C ASN A 255 -27.98 3.89 -9.20
N GLU A 256 -26.76 4.39 -9.29
CA GLU A 256 -26.01 4.45 -10.55
C GLU A 256 -25.61 3.04 -11.01
N LEU A 257 -25.12 2.19 -10.08
CA LEU A 257 -24.80 0.80 -10.40
C LEU A 257 -26.05 -0.03 -10.77
N ARG A 258 -27.21 0.20 -10.13
CA ARG A 258 -28.48 -0.43 -10.53
C ARG A 258 -29.00 0.07 -11.87
N THR A 259 -28.78 1.36 -12.17
CA THR A 259 -29.18 1.94 -13.46
C THR A 259 -28.32 1.36 -14.58
N LEU A 260 -27.00 1.27 -14.37
CA LEU A 260 -26.08 0.61 -15.28
C LEU A 260 -26.43 -0.88 -15.43
N LEU A 261 -26.70 -1.60 -14.34
CA LEU A 261 -27.09 -3.02 -14.40
C LEU A 261 -28.40 -3.25 -15.18
N LYS A 262 -29.38 -2.35 -15.05
CA LYS A 262 -30.62 -2.40 -15.86
C LYS A 262 -30.37 -2.12 -17.34
N GLU A 263 -29.42 -1.24 -17.65
CA GLU A 263 -29.06 -0.91 -19.04
C GLU A 263 -28.35 -2.10 -19.73
N TYR A 264 -27.50 -2.81 -18.99
CA TYR A 264 -26.74 -3.95 -19.52
C TYR A 264 -27.46 -5.32 -19.37
N GLU A 265 -28.53 -5.43 -18.58
CA GLU A 265 -29.40 -6.62 -18.47
C GLU A 265 -29.87 -7.18 -19.84
N PRO A 266 -30.41 -6.38 -20.77
CA PRO A 266 -30.82 -6.86 -22.08
C PRO A 266 -29.65 -7.25 -22.99
N VAL A 267 -28.44 -6.75 -22.73
CA VAL A 267 -27.21 -7.09 -23.47
C VAL A 267 -26.67 -8.44 -22.99
N ILE A 268 -26.68 -8.69 -21.68
CA ILE A 268 -26.29 -9.98 -21.09
C ILE A 268 -27.26 -11.09 -21.54
N ALA A 269 -28.55 -10.79 -21.67
CA ALA A 269 -29.56 -11.72 -22.15
C ALA A 269 -29.34 -12.19 -23.61
N GLN A 270 -28.57 -11.43 -24.41
CA GLN A 270 -28.24 -11.77 -25.79
C GLN A 270 -26.93 -12.55 -25.93
N ILE A 271 -26.18 -12.75 -24.84
CA ILE A 271 -24.97 -13.56 -24.85
C ILE A 271 -25.38 -15.04 -25.00
N PRO A 272 -24.93 -15.75 -26.06
CA PRO A 272 -25.21 -17.17 -26.22
C PRO A 272 -24.63 -17.94 -25.03
N LYS A 273 -25.48 -18.62 -24.26
CA LYS A 273 -25.03 -19.52 -23.19
C LYS A 273 -24.19 -20.63 -23.84
N GLN A 274 -22.93 -20.79 -23.41
CA GLN A 274 -22.12 -21.92 -23.84
C GLN A 274 -22.86 -23.23 -23.53
N PRO A 275 -22.91 -24.21 -24.45
CA PRO A 275 -23.48 -25.51 -24.16
C PRO A 275 -22.67 -26.16 -23.05
N GLY A 276 -23.34 -26.50 -21.95
CA GLY A 276 -22.72 -27.06 -20.76
C GLY A 276 -21.90 -28.30 -21.10
N LEU A 277 -20.67 -28.35 -20.56
CA LEU A 277 -19.85 -29.56 -20.59
C LEU A 277 -20.60 -30.69 -19.89
N PRO A 278 -20.69 -31.90 -20.48
CA PRO A 278 -21.28 -33.04 -19.82
C PRO A 278 -20.46 -33.38 -18.57
N VAL A 279 -21.16 -33.49 -17.45
CA VAL A 279 -20.62 -34.00 -16.20
C VAL A 279 -20.36 -35.49 -16.38
N SER A 280 -19.10 -35.89 -16.37
CA SER A 280 -18.64 -37.27 -16.18
C SER A 280 -17.49 -37.28 -15.20
#